data_AF-A0A6N9DGP9-F1
#
_entry.id   AF-A0A6N9DGP9-F1
#
_cell.length_a   1.000
_cell.length_b   1.000
_cell.length_c   1.000
_cell.angle_alpha   90.00
_cell.angle_beta   90.00
_cell.angle_gamma   90.00
#
_symmetry.space_group_name_H-M   'P 1'
#
loop_
_entity.id
_entity.type
_entity.pdbx_description
1 polymer ?
#
loop_
_entity_poly.entity_id
_entity_poly.type
_entity_poly.pdbx_seq_one_letter_code
_entity_poly.pdbx_strand_id
1 'polypeptide(L)'
;WDTVDAFARILSGPAWRDGLIAAETIHGWALSENRWWRRAALVSTVALNVRTHGGKGDAKRTLSVCRALVDDRDDMVVKALSWALRELVVHDPASVVQFLADQDNELAARVKREVRNKLDTGLKTPTRFQN
;
A
#
# COMPACT_ATOMS: atom_id res chain seq x y z
N TRP A 1 3.91 1.22 -15.66
CA TRP A 1 3.58 0.84 -14.27
C TRP A 1 2.96 -0.55 -14.24
N ASP A 2 2.22 -0.97 -15.27
CA ASP A 2 1.55 -2.28 -15.34
C ASP A 2 2.47 -3.48 -15.13
N THR A 3 3.65 -3.52 -15.76
CA THR A 3 4.59 -4.64 -15.63
C THR A 3 5.14 -4.78 -14.20
N VAL A 4 5.42 -3.65 -13.54
CA VAL A 4 5.87 -3.60 -12.14
C VAL A 4 4.76 -4.10 -11.22
N ASP A 5 3.53 -3.66 -11.45
CA ASP A 5 2.38 -4.08 -10.65
C ASP A 5 2.07 -5.56 -10.85
N ALA A 6 2.15 -6.06 -12.08
CA ALA A 6 1.96 -7.47 -12.40
C ALA A 6 3.04 -8.32 -11.72
N PHE A 7 4.31 -7.96 -11.83
CA PHE A 7 5.40 -8.61 -11.11
C PHE A 7 5.13 -8.64 -9.60
N ALA A 8 4.74 -7.51 -9.02
CA ALA A 8 4.54 -7.41 -7.59
C ALA A 8 3.33 -8.20 -7.08
N ARG A 9 2.23 -8.24 -7.85
CA ARG A 9 1.00 -8.93 -7.44
C ARG A 9 0.99 -10.42 -7.75
N ILE A 10 1.66 -10.84 -8.82
CA ILE A 10 1.65 -12.22 -9.29
C ILE A 10 2.83 -13.01 -8.72
N LEU A 11 3.99 -12.36 -8.55
CA LEU A 11 5.22 -13.04 -8.16
C LEU A 11 5.74 -12.61 -6.79
N SER A 12 6.25 -11.38 -6.62
CA SER A 12 6.99 -11.04 -5.39
C SER A 12 6.10 -10.96 -4.14
N GLY A 13 4.88 -10.44 -4.26
CA GLY A 13 3.91 -10.39 -3.16
C GLY A 13 3.51 -11.78 -2.67
N PRO A 14 3.04 -12.69 -3.54
CA PRO A 14 2.78 -14.09 -3.17
C PRO A 14 4.02 -14.81 -2.62
N ALA A 15 5.18 -14.65 -3.26
CA ALA A 15 6.43 -15.24 -2.78
C ALA A 15 6.78 -14.74 -1.36
N TRP A 16 6.57 -13.46 -1.06
CA TRP A 16 6.81 -12.91 0.28
C TRP A 16 5.76 -13.38 1.29
N ARG A 17 4.48 -13.44 0.90
CA ARG A 17 3.41 -13.99 1.73
C ARG A 17 3.73 -15.41 2.18
N ASP A 18 4.21 -16.23 1.24
CA ASP A 18 4.43 -17.66 1.40
C ASP A 18 5.86 -17.97 1.94
N GLY A 19 6.61 -16.94 2.32
CA GLY A 19 7.92 -17.07 2.98
C GLY A 19 9.08 -17.47 2.05
N LEU A 20 8.87 -17.41 0.73
CA LEU A 20 9.89 -17.76 -0.27
C LEU A 20 10.94 -16.66 -0.49
N ILE A 21 10.61 -15.41 -0.12
CA ILE A 21 11.57 -14.30 -0.09
C ILE A 21 11.53 -13.60 1.26
N ALA A 22 12.69 -13.11 1.67
CA ALA A 22 12.89 -12.45 2.95
C ALA A 22 12.27 -11.04 2.97
N ALA A 23 11.91 -10.55 4.16
CA ALA A 23 11.36 -9.20 4.31
C ALA A 23 12.39 -8.13 3.91
N GLU A 24 13.67 -8.40 4.12
CA GLU A 24 14.82 -7.57 3.80
C GLU A 24 14.89 -7.27 2.31
N THR A 25 14.50 -8.22 1.45
CA THR A 25 14.42 -8.02 0.00
C THR A 25 13.43 -6.90 -0.34
N ILE A 26 12.22 -6.95 0.24
CA ILE A 26 11.17 -5.96 -0.01
C ILE A 26 11.55 -4.59 0.57
N HIS A 27 12.12 -4.57 1.78
CA HIS A 27 12.58 -3.33 2.41
C HIS A 27 13.76 -2.71 1.64
N GLY A 28 14.66 -3.52 1.10
CA GLY A 28 15.73 -3.05 0.22
C GLY A 28 15.19 -2.35 -1.03
N TRP A 29 14.09 -2.84 -1.62
CA TRP A 29 13.44 -2.17 -2.74
C TRP A 29 12.81 -0.82 -2.35
N ALA A 30 12.28 -0.69 -1.14
CA ALA A 30 11.73 0.56 -0.62
C ALA A 30 12.80 1.67 -0.50
N LEU A 31 14.07 1.30 -0.31
CA LEU A 31 15.19 2.25 -0.21
C LEU A 31 15.88 2.52 -1.56
N SER A 32 15.42 1.93 -2.66
CA SER A 32 16.07 2.06 -3.95
C SER A 32 15.93 3.46 -4.55
N GLU A 33 16.98 3.96 -5.21
CA GLU A 33 16.90 5.19 -6.02
C GLU A 33 15.91 5.05 -7.19
N ASN A 34 15.67 3.83 -7.67
CA ASN A 34 14.73 3.56 -8.75
C ASN A 34 13.29 3.53 -8.24
N ARG A 35 12.46 4.47 -8.74
CA ARG A 35 11.04 4.60 -8.39
C ARG A 35 10.24 3.30 -8.57
N TRP A 36 10.61 2.45 -9.52
CA TRP A 36 9.90 1.22 -9.81
C TRP A 36 10.13 0.14 -8.76
N TRP A 37 11.32 0.10 -8.15
CA TRP A 37 11.56 -0.78 -7.00
C TRP A 37 10.80 -0.31 -5.78
N ARG A 38 10.77 1.00 -5.50
CA ARG A 38 9.95 1.56 -4.41
C ARG A 38 8.46 1.27 -4.60
N ARG A 39 7.95 1.44 -5.83
CA ARG A 39 6.58 1.02 -6.18
C ARG A 39 6.38 -0.50 -6.02
N ALA A 40 7.31 -1.33 -6.48
CA ALA A 40 7.21 -2.78 -6.34
C ALA A 40 7.15 -3.21 -4.86
N ALA A 41 7.88 -2.53 -3.97
CA ALA A 41 7.82 -2.77 -2.53
C ALA A 41 6.40 -2.56 -2.00
N LEU A 42 5.79 -1.41 -2.29
CA LEU A 42 4.42 -1.09 -1.88
C LEU A 42 3.40 -2.06 -2.50
N VAL A 43 3.49 -2.34 -3.80
CA VAL A 43 2.53 -3.21 -4.48
C VAL A 43 2.69 -4.67 -4.06
N SER A 44 3.86 -5.11 -3.59
CA SER A 44 4.01 -6.44 -2.98
C SER A 44 3.14 -6.60 -1.73
N THR A 45 2.90 -5.52 -0.98
CA THR A 45 1.98 -5.54 0.17
C THR A 45 0.51 -5.70 -0.25
N VAL A 46 0.13 -5.27 -1.46
CA VAL A 46 -1.25 -5.44 -1.98
C VAL A 46 -1.63 -6.92 -2.04
N ALA A 47 -0.71 -7.80 -2.46
CA ALA A 47 -0.95 -9.24 -2.50
C ALA A 47 -1.18 -9.86 -1.10
N LEU A 48 -0.68 -9.24 -0.04
CA LEU A 48 -0.93 -9.67 1.35
C LEU A 48 -2.36 -9.38 1.80
N ASN A 49 -3.00 -8.36 1.20
CA ASN A 49 -4.29 -7.83 1.63
C ASN A 49 -5.43 -8.14 0.64
N VAL A 50 -5.16 -8.41 -0.64
CA VAL A 50 -6.24 -8.72 -1.61
C VAL A 50 -6.67 -10.18 -1.49
N ARG A 51 -7.92 -10.41 -1.03
CA ARG A 51 -8.48 -11.76 -0.80
C ARG A 51 -8.47 -12.65 -2.04
N THR A 52 -8.80 -12.11 -3.22
CA THR A 52 -8.82 -12.87 -4.48
C THR A 52 -7.44 -13.35 -4.93
N HIS A 53 -6.37 -12.83 -4.33
CA HIS A 53 -5.00 -13.22 -4.60
C HIS A 53 -4.42 -14.06 -3.44
N GLY A 54 -5.24 -14.53 -2.49
CA GLY A 54 -4.82 -15.29 -1.32
C GLY A 54 -4.40 -14.44 -0.11
N GLY A 55 -4.57 -13.12 -0.17
CA GLY A 55 -4.28 -12.21 0.93
C GLY A 55 -5.26 -12.37 2.10
N LYS A 56 -4.73 -12.40 3.32
CA LYS A 56 -5.51 -12.54 4.57
C LYS A 56 -5.47 -11.28 5.45
N GLY A 57 -4.82 -10.21 4.97
CA GLY A 57 -4.52 -9.03 5.76
C GLY A 57 -3.19 -9.18 6.49
N ASP A 58 -2.31 -8.20 6.36
CA ASP A 58 -1.05 -8.16 7.11
C ASP A 58 -0.66 -6.72 7.44
N ALA A 59 -1.21 -6.18 8.53
CA ALA A 59 -0.98 -4.81 8.95
C ALA A 59 0.51 -4.55 9.23
N LYS A 60 1.18 -5.48 9.92
CA LYS A 60 2.58 -5.32 10.34
C LYS A 60 3.50 -5.14 9.13
N ARG A 61 3.46 -6.06 8.16
CA ARG A 61 4.33 -5.98 6.97
C ARG A 61 3.94 -4.81 6.07
N THR A 62 2.64 -4.57 5.88
CA THR A 62 2.15 -3.49 5.03
C THR A 62 2.58 -2.12 5.56
N LEU A 63 2.30 -1.83 6.83
CA LEU A 63 2.62 -0.54 7.43
C LEU A 63 4.13 -0.31 7.57
N SER A 64 4.93 -1.38 7.74
CA SER A 64 6.39 -1.28 7.72
C SER A 64 6.90 -0.72 6.39
N VAL A 65 6.44 -1.25 5.25
CA VAL A 65 6.82 -0.76 3.92
C VAL A 65 6.25 0.62 3.64
N CYS A 66 5.00 0.89 4.03
CA CYS A 66 4.38 2.20 3.88
C CYS A 66 5.15 3.30 4.62
N ARG A 67 5.65 3.00 5.84
CA ARG A 67 6.41 3.97 6.65
C ARG A 67 7.75 4.31 6.02
N ALA A 68 8.42 3.36 5.38
CA ALA A 68 9.68 3.59 4.66
C ALA A 68 9.54 4.52 3.44
N LEU A 69 8.31 4.79 2.98
CA LEU A 69 8.01 5.53 1.75
C LEU A 69 7.00 6.66 1.97
N VAL A 70 6.79 7.06 3.23
CA VAL A 70 5.76 8.00 3.63
C VAL A 70 5.98 9.42 3.09
N ASP A 71 7.25 9.81 2.96
CA ASP A 71 7.71 11.12 2.49
C ASP A 71 7.95 11.17 0.98
N ASP A 72 7.91 10.02 0.29
CA ASP A 72 8.13 9.95 -1.17
C ASP A 72 7.08 10.80 -1.91
N ARG A 73 7.57 11.61 -2.87
CA ARG A 73 6.77 12.56 -3.65
C ARG A 73 6.58 12.15 -5.11
N ASP A 74 7.16 11.03 -5.54
CA ASP A 74 6.93 10.49 -6.87
C ASP A 74 5.48 10.03 -7.03
N ASP A 75 4.75 10.54 -8.04
CA ASP A 75 3.33 10.24 -8.23
C ASP A 75 3.05 8.73 -8.38
N MET A 76 3.97 7.94 -8.95
CA MET A 76 3.81 6.49 -9.04
C MET A 76 3.98 5.80 -7.69
N VAL A 77 4.87 6.28 -6.83
CA VAL A 77 5.04 5.72 -5.48
C VAL A 77 3.87 6.13 -4.58
N VAL A 78 3.48 7.41 -4.60
CA VAL A 78 2.35 7.95 -3.84
C VAL A 78 1.04 7.20 -4.16
N LYS A 79 0.78 6.89 -5.44
CA LYS A 79 -0.39 6.10 -5.85
C LYS A 79 -0.34 4.67 -5.30
N ALA A 80 0.84 4.05 -5.27
CA ALA A 80 0.99 2.72 -4.69
C ALA A 80 0.83 2.72 -3.17
N LEU A 81 1.30 3.76 -2.48
CA LEU A 81 1.13 3.94 -1.05
C LEU A 81 -0.35 4.07 -0.66
N SER A 82 -1.09 4.92 -1.39
CA SER A 82 -2.55 5.02 -1.26
C SER A 82 -3.24 3.67 -1.48
N TRP A 83 -2.80 2.92 -2.50
CA TRP A 83 -3.39 1.63 -2.81
C TRP A 83 -3.14 0.59 -1.71
N ALA A 84 -1.89 0.43 -1.27
CA ALA A 84 -1.53 -0.49 -0.18
C ALA A 84 -2.36 -0.25 1.08
N LEU A 85 -2.49 1.01 1.51
CA LEU A 85 -3.28 1.37 2.69
C LEU A 85 -4.77 1.08 2.50
N ARG A 86 -5.35 1.36 1.33
CA ARG A 86 -6.78 1.09 1.06
C ARG A 86 -7.13 -0.40 1.02
N GLU A 87 -6.21 -1.25 0.59
CA GLU A 87 -6.40 -2.71 0.67
C GLU A 87 -6.30 -3.19 2.12
N LEU A 88 -5.44 -2.58 2.93
CA LEU A 88 -5.34 -2.89 4.36
C LEU A 88 -6.59 -2.46 5.16
N VAL A 89 -7.26 -1.36 4.77
CA VAL A 89 -8.52 -0.89 5.42
C VAL A 89 -9.56 -2.01 5.54
N VAL A 90 -9.60 -2.95 4.59
CA VAL A 90 -10.57 -4.07 4.59
C VAL A 90 -10.33 -5.05 5.73
N HIS A 91 -9.13 -5.09 6.29
CA HIS A 91 -8.73 -6.04 7.34
C HIS A 91 -8.47 -5.38 8.68
N ASP A 92 -7.87 -4.18 8.67
CA ASP A 92 -7.47 -3.49 9.88
C ASP A 92 -7.62 -1.96 9.71
N PRO A 93 -8.86 -1.44 9.73
CA PRO A 93 -9.10 -0.01 9.60
C PRO A 93 -8.52 0.78 10.78
N ALA A 94 -8.46 0.19 11.98
CA ALA A 94 -7.95 0.86 13.18
C ALA A 94 -6.45 1.19 13.04
N SER A 95 -5.64 0.23 12.61
CA SER A 95 -4.20 0.47 12.38
C SER A 95 -3.96 1.46 11.24
N VAL A 96 -4.82 1.49 10.21
CA VAL A 96 -4.71 2.50 9.13
C VAL A 96 -5.06 3.89 9.63
N VAL A 97 -6.10 4.05 10.46
CA VAL A 97 -6.45 5.34 11.09
C VAL A 97 -5.30 5.85 11.94
N GLN A 98 -4.71 4.99 12.78
CA GLN A 98 -3.55 5.35 13.58
C GLN A 98 -2.36 5.73 12.70
N PHE A 99 -2.06 4.97 11.65
CA PHE A 99 -0.99 5.30 10.71
C PHE A 99 -1.19 6.67 10.05
N LEU A 100 -2.40 7.02 9.64
CA LEU A 100 -2.68 8.33 9.06
C LEU A 100 -2.49 9.47 10.06
N ALA A 101 -2.84 9.26 11.33
CA ALA A 101 -2.64 10.25 12.39
C ALA A 101 -1.16 10.45 12.70
N ASP A 102 -0.42 9.34 12.87
CA ASP A 102 1.01 9.34 13.20
C ASP A 102 1.88 9.95 12.09
N GLN A 103 1.37 9.99 10.85
CA GLN A 103 2.13 10.38 9.66
C GLN A 103 1.51 11.57 8.91
N ASP A 104 0.59 12.33 9.54
CA ASP A 104 -0.22 13.34 8.82
C ASP A 104 0.64 14.43 8.15
N ASN A 105 1.74 14.83 8.79
CA ASN A 105 2.66 15.85 8.28
C ASN A 105 3.50 15.38 7.09
N GLU A 106 3.78 14.08 7.01
CA GLU A 106 4.68 13.50 6.01
C GLU A 106 3.89 12.97 4.80
N LEU A 107 2.68 12.46 5.01
CA LEU A 107 1.88 11.87 3.94
C LEU A 107 1.45 12.88 2.87
N ALA A 108 1.63 12.48 1.61
CA ALA A 108 1.08 13.22 0.48
C ALA A 108 -0.45 13.39 0.61
N ALA A 109 -0.96 14.58 0.31
CA ALA A 109 -2.39 14.91 0.43
C ALA A 109 -3.32 13.94 -0.33
N ARG A 110 -2.85 13.39 -1.46
CA ARG A 110 -3.57 12.36 -2.22
C ARG A 110 -3.85 11.12 -1.37
N VAL A 111 -2.85 10.61 -0.66
CA VAL A 111 -2.96 9.39 0.16
C VAL A 111 -3.98 9.62 1.26
N LYS A 112 -3.86 10.73 2.00
CA LYS A 112 -4.80 11.10 3.06
C LYS A 112 -6.25 11.13 2.55
N ARG A 113 -6.49 11.82 1.43
CA ARG A 113 -7.83 11.93 0.83
C ARG A 113 -8.38 10.57 0.40
N GLU A 114 -7.62 9.79 -0.36
CA GLU A 114 -8.11 8.52 -0.93
C GLU A 114 -8.32 7.45 0.14
N VAL A 115 -7.46 7.38 1.15
CA VAL A 115 -7.59 6.43 2.25
C VAL A 115 -8.75 6.82 3.18
N ARG A 116 -8.91 8.10 3.54
CA ARG A 116 -10.07 8.58 4.31
C ARG A 116 -11.38 8.30 3.60
N ASN A 117 -11.47 8.58 2.29
CA ASN A 117 -12.65 8.23 1.50
C ASN A 117 -12.99 6.72 1.57
N LYS A 118 -11.97 5.86 1.54
CA LYS A 118 -12.16 4.40 1.66
C LYS A 118 -12.63 3.99 3.05
N LEU A 119 -12.10 4.62 4.10
CA LEU A 119 -12.54 4.42 5.49
C LEU A 119 -14.01 4.85 5.68
N ASP A 120 -14.39 6.01 5.15
CA ASP A 120 -15.72 6.59 5.36
C ASP A 120 -16.81 5.88 4.56
N THR A 121 -16.52 5.49 3.32
CA THR A 121 -17.54 5.01 2.37
C THR A 121 -17.48 3.52 2.09
N GLY A 122 -16.37 2.86 2.45
CA GLY A 122 -16.09 1.48 2.01
C GLY A 122 -15.87 1.31 0.50
N LEU A 123 -16.08 2.36 -0.32
CA LEU A 123 -16.06 2.31 -1.77
C LEU A 123 -14.70 2.75 -2.35
N LYS A 124 -14.38 2.26 -3.55
CA LYS A 124 -13.16 2.65 -4.30
C LYS A 124 -13.25 4.08 -4.84
N THR A 125 -14.47 4.49 -5.23
CA THR A 125 -14.84 5.84 -5.67
C THR A 125 -16.28 6.08 -5.21
N PRO A 126 -16.54 6.87 -4.15
CA PRO A 126 -17.90 7.23 -3.79
C PRO A 126 -18.48 8.20 -4.84
N THR A 127 -19.69 7.91 -5.31
CA THR A 127 -20.45 8.80 -6.19
C THR A 127 -20.82 10.05 -5.39
N ARG A 128 -20.36 11.23 -5.82
CA ARG A 128 -20.84 12.50 -5.23
C ARG A 128 -22.23 12.77 -5.80
N PHE A 129 -23.27 12.62 -4.98
CA PHE A 129 -24.54 13.26 -5.27
C PHE A 129 -24.37 14.75 -4.97
N GLN A 130 -24.42 15.59 -6.00
CA GLN A 130 -24.60 17.03 -5.83
C GLN A 130 -26.10 17.25 -5.57
N ASN A 131 -26.44 17.76 -4.39
CA ASN A 131 -27.71 18.44 -4.14
C ASN A 131 -27.53 19.93 -4.45
#